data_AF-A0A6V7J0J9-F1
#
_entry.id   AF-A0A6V7J0J9-F1
#
_cell.length_a   1.000
_cell.length_b   1.000
_cell.length_c   1.000
_cell.angle_alpha   90.00
_cell.angle_beta   90.00
_cell.angle_gamma   90.00
#
_symmetry.space_group_name_H-M   'P 1'
#
loop_
_entity.id
_entity.type
_entity.pdbx_description
1 polymer ?
#
loop_
_entity_poly.entity_id
_entity_poly.type
_entity_poly.pdbx_seq_one_letter_code
_entity_poly.pdbx_strand_id
1 'polypeptide(L)'
;TIVREFLYRFRLGLLRRDALFSVFHQDHLDELRLVIKLLYTAKDFTTFYKTACWCRLYLNKGLFITALTTVCTYRLDCKEIIIPPVYEIYPHLFFDNTIIQEAYRIKMIQ
;
A
#
# COMPACT_ATOMS: atom_id res chain seq x y z
N THR A 1 -10.81 -18.28 8.60
CA THR A 1 -9.62 -18.10 7.73
C THR A 1 -9.40 -16.61 7.52
N ILE A 2 -8.16 -16.18 7.25
CA ILE A 2 -7.83 -14.76 7.04
C ILE A 2 -8.67 -14.10 5.94
N VAL A 3 -8.98 -14.84 4.86
CA VAL A 3 -9.84 -14.34 3.76
C VAL A 3 -11.24 -13.99 4.27
N ARG A 4 -11.83 -14.80 5.16
CA ARG A 4 -13.16 -14.52 5.71
C ARG A 4 -13.15 -13.27 6.60
N GLU A 5 -12.14 -13.14 7.45
CA GLU A 5 -11.97 -11.95 8.29
C GLU A 5 -11.77 -10.70 7.42
N PHE A 6 -10.93 -10.78 6.40
CA PHE A 6 -10.72 -9.69 5.46
C PHE A 6 -12.03 -9.27 4.77
N LEU A 7 -12.79 -10.21 4.23
CA LEU A 7 -14.07 -9.92 3.58
C LEU A 7 -15.11 -9.34 4.55
N TYR A 8 -15.13 -9.79 5.79
CA TYR A 8 -16.01 -9.24 6.82
C TYR A 8 -15.67 -7.77 7.12
N ARG A 9 -14.40 -7.49 7.42
CA ARG A 9 -13.90 -6.12 7.67
C ARG A 9 -14.09 -5.22 6.46
N PHE A 10 -13.81 -5.72 5.26
CA PHE A 10 -14.01 -4.98 4.02
C PHE A 10 -15.47 -4.55 3.82
N ARG A 11 -16.45 -5.40 4.19
CA ARG A 11 -17.88 -5.06 4.12
C ARG A 11 -18.31 -4.02 5.16
N LEU A 12 -17.66 -3.99 6.33
CA LEU A 12 -17.90 -2.96 7.34
C LEU A 12 -17.35 -1.59 6.92
N GLY A 13 -16.35 -1.59 6.05
CA GLY A 13 -15.65 -0.41 5.59
C GLY A 13 -14.21 -0.41 6.10
N LEU A 14 -13.30 -0.08 5.20
CA LEU A 14 -11.89 0.18 5.50
C LEU A 14 -11.59 1.67 5.27
N LEU A 15 -10.38 2.09 5.62
CA LEU A 15 -9.88 3.43 5.36
C LEU A 15 -10.14 3.86 3.91
N ARG A 16 -10.79 5.02 3.77
CA ARG A 16 -11.12 5.61 2.47
C ARG A 16 -9.86 5.80 1.63
N ARG A 17 -10.00 5.60 0.31
CA ARG A 17 -8.87 5.60 -0.62
C ARG A 17 -8.02 6.87 -0.62
N ASP A 18 -8.67 8.02 -0.43
CA ASP A 18 -8.05 9.35 -0.46
C ASP A 18 -7.84 9.96 0.94
N ALA A 19 -8.12 9.21 2.01
CA ALA A 19 -7.80 9.63 3.36
C ALA A 19 -6.29 9.53 3.64
N LEU A 20 -5.79 10.33 4.57
CA LEU A 20 -4.42 10.21 5.05
C LEU A 20 -4.26 8.94 5.87
N PHE A 21 -3.28 8.14 5.49
CA PHE A 21 -2.87 6.95 6.24
C PHE A 21 -1.76 7.31 7.21
N SER A 22 -1.77 6.67 8.38
CA SER A 22 -0.71 6.78 9.38
C SER A 22 -0.63 5.50 10.18
N VAL A 23 0.57 4.93 10.30
CA VAL A 23 0.84 3.73 11.12
C VAL A 23 0.67 3.98 12.62
N PHE A 24 0.64 5.24 13.04
CA PHE A 24 0.45 5.64 14.44
C PHE A 24 -1.03 5.74 14.83
N HIS A 25 -1.95 5.66 13.86
CA HIS A 25 -3.38 5.61 14.13
C HIS A 25 -3.81 4.14 14.28
N GLN A 26 -4.43 3.79 15.40
CA GLN A 26 -4.68 2.40 15.77
C GLN A 26 -5.54 1.65 14.75
N ASP A 27 -6.62 2.28 14.25
CA ASP A 27 -7.50 1.67 13.27
C ASP A 27 -6.77 1.37 11.95
N HIS A 28 -5.95 2.33 11.48
CA HIS A 28 -5.13 2.15 10.27
C HIS A 28 -4.10 1.03 10.44
N LEU A 29 -3.51 0.91 11.62
CA LEU A 29 -2.53 -0.12 11.93
C LEU A 29 -3.18 -1.51 11.94
N ASP A 30 -4.41 -1.63 12.45
CA ASP A 30 -5.15 -2.88 12.46
C ASP A 30 -5.60 -3.30 11.06
N GLU A 31 -6.04 -2.35 10.22
CA GLU A 31 -6.29 -2.60 8.79
C GLU A 31 -5.01 -3.00 8.05
N LEU A 32 -3.88 -2.33 8.33
CA LEU A 32 -2.58 -2.68 7.75
C LEU A 32 -2.20 -4.12 8.09
N ARG A 33 -2.29 -4.52 9.37
CA ARG A 33 -2.00 -5.89 9.83
C ARG A 33 -2.88 -6.92 9.13
N LEU A 34 -4.16 -6.60 8.91
CA LEU A 34 -5.10 -7.46 8.20
C LEU A 34 -4.66 -7.69 6.75
N VAL A 35 -4.29 -6.63 6.04
CA VAL A 35 -3.85 -6.71 4.63
C VAL A 35 -2.50 -7.40 4.51
N ILE A 36 -1.55 -7.14 5.41
CA ILE A 36 -0.27 -7.87 5.47
C ILE A 36 -0.52 -9.36 5.61
N LYS A 37 -1.37 -9.78 6.57
CA LYS A 37 -1.70 -11.19 6.77
C LYS A 37 -2.34 -11.81 5.52
N LEU A 38 -3.24 -11.09 4.84
CA LEU A 38 -3.88 -11.56 3.61
C LEU A 38 -2.84 -11.82 2.51
N LEU A 39 -1.96 -10.85 2.24
CA LEU A 39 -0.94 -10.95 1.19
C LEU A 39 0.15 -11.97 1.55
N TYR A 40 0.58 -12.02 2.81
CA TYR A 40 1.63 -12.93 3.27
C TYR A 40 1.20 -14.40 3.19
N THR A 41 -0.08 -14.69 3.45
CA THR A 41 -0.63 -16.06 3.43
C THR A 41 -1.07 -16.53 2.04
N ALA A 42 -0.85 -15.74 0.99
CA ALA A 42 -1.12 -16.15 -0.38
C ALA A 42 -0.27 -17.38 -0.76
N LYS A 43 -0.95 -18.41 -1.29
CA LYS A 43 -0.38 -19.75 -1.56
C LYS A 43 0.77 -19.76 -2.57
N ASP A 44 0.74 -18.89 -3.55
CA ASP A 44 1.73 -18.80 -4.63
C ASP A 44 1.88 -17.35 -5.08
N PHE A 45 2.97 -17.06 -5.80
CA PHE A 45 3.29 -15.71 -6.26
C PHE A 45 2.20 -15.13 -7.17
N THR A 46 1.56 -15.96 -8.00
CA THR A 46 0.48 -15.51 -8.91
C THR A 46 -0.74 -15.02 -8.11
N THR A 47 -1.10 -15.74 -7.05
CA THR A 47 -2.20 -15.39 -6.15
C THR A 47 -1.86 -14.15 -5.36
N PHE A 48 -0.62 -14.05 -4.85
CA PHE A 48 -0.10 -12.85 -4.20
C PHE A 48 -0.20 -11.63 -5.12
N TYR A 49 0.33 -11.74 -6.34
CA TYR A 49 0.32 -10.67 -7.34
C TYR A 49 -1.11 -10.22 -7.68
N LYS A 50 -2.02 -11.14 -7.99
CA LYS A 50 -3.42 -10.81 -8.28
C LYS A 50 -4.12 -10.14 -7.09
N THR A 51 -3.84 -10.60 -5.88
CA THR A 51 -4.38 -9.99 -4.65
C THR A 51 -3.82 -8.60 -4.45
N ALA A 52 -2.51 -8.38 -4.68
CA ALA A 52 -1.88 -7.08 -4.62
C ALA A 52 -2.45 -6.10 -5.66
N CYS A 53 -2.69 -6.55 -6.90
CA CYS A 53 -3.37 -5.76 -7.93
C CYS A 53 -4.77 -5.34 -7.49
N TRP A 54 -5.54 -6.24 -6.88
CA TRP A 54 -6.83 -5.89 -6.31
C TRP A 54 -6.69 -4.84 -5.20
N CYS A 55 -5.79 -5.05 -4.23
CA CYS A 55 -5.55 -4.10 -3.15
C CYS A 55 -5.15 -2.71 -3.68
N ARG A 56 -4.33 -2.63 -4.73
CA ARG A 56 -3.93 -1.37 -5.38
C ARG A 56 -5.12 -0.57 -5.90
N LEU A 57 -6.17 -1.23 -6.39
CA LEU A 57 -7.34 -0.60 -6.99
C LEU A 57 -8.37 -0.17 -5.95
N TYR A 58 -8.51 -0.91 -4.85
CA TYR A 58 -9.63 -0.73 -3.92
C TYR A 58 -9.25 -0.19 -2.54
N LEU A 59 -8.00 -0.34 -2.09
CA LEU A 59 -7.57 0.11 -0.78
C LEU A 59 -6.92 1.49 -0.82
N ASN A 60 -6.74 2.08 0.37
CA ASN A 60 -5.96 3.29 0.57
C ASN A 60 -4.53 3.14 0.05
N LYS A 61 -4.04 4.18 -0.65
CA LYS A 61 -2.73 4.18 -1.32
C LYS A 61 -1.59 3.99 -0.30
N GLY A 62 -1.66 4.73 0.81
CA GLY A 62 -0.76 4.66 1.95
C GLY A 62 -0.66 3.26 2.52
N LEU A 63 -1.82 2.76 2.94
CA LEU A 63 -1.96 1.43 3.54
C LEU A 63 -1.44 0.33 2.61
N PHE A 64 -1.81 0.37 1.33
CA PHE A 64 -1.39 -0.61 0.34
C PHE A 64 0.12 -0.63 0.14
N ILE A 65 0.75 0.53 -0.05
CA ILE A 65 2.20 0.62 -0.30
C ILE A 65 2.95 0.10 0.93
N THR A 66 2.57 0.51 2.14
CA THR A 66 3.20 0.01 3.37
C THR A 66 3.04 -1.51 3.49
N ALA A 67 1.83 -2.04 3.25
CA ALA A 67 1.58 -3.48 3.30
C ALA A 67 2.42 -4.26 2.27
N LEU A 68 2.46 -3.78 1.01
CA LEU A 68 3.18 -4.42 -0.08
C LEU A 68 4.69 -4.42 0.19
N THR A 69 5.26 -3.28 0.57
CA THR A 69 6.68 -3.16 0.92
C THR A 69 7.05 -4.14 2.03
N THR A 70 6.28 -4.17 3.13
CA THR A 70 6.50 -5.12 4.23
C THR A 70 6.46 -6.57 3.74
N VAL A 71 5.45 -6.95 2.96
CA VAL A 71 5.28 -8.33 2.51
C VAL A 71 6.39 -8.73 1.54
N CYS A 72 6.78 -7.86 0.60
CA CYS A 72 7.89 -8.12 -0.31
C CYS A 72 9.22 -8.32 0.42
N THR A 73 9.47 -7.57 1.51
CA THR A 73 10.69 -7.73 2.32
C THR A 73 10.77 -9.09 3.01
N TYR A 74 9.64 -9.64 3.47
CA TYR A 74 9.64 -10.86 4.29
C TYR A 74 9.27 -12.15 3.54
N ARG A 75 8.64 -12.08 2.36
CA ARG A 75 8.28 -13.26 1.58
C ARG A 75 9.48 -13.82 0.83
N LEU A 76 9.67 -15.13 0.90
CA LEU A 76 10.80 -15.83 0.27
C LEU A 76 10.81 -15.69 -1.26
N ASP A 77 9.64 -15.70 -1.90
CA ASP A 77 9.49 -15.56 -3.35
C ASP A 77 9.64 -14.11 -3.85
N CYS A 78 9.81 -13.15 -2.95
CA CYS A 78 9.98 -11.73 -3.25
C CYS A 78 11.41 -11.22 -2.98
N LYS A 79 12.35 -12.07 -2.56
CA LYS A 79 13.72 -11.65 -2.17
C LYS A 79 14.48 -10.90 -3.24
N GLU A 80 14.27 -11.26 -4.51
CA GLU A 80 14.95 -10.64 -5.66
C GLU A 80 14.21 -9.39 -6.17
N ILE A 81 13.06 -9.03 -5.57
CA ILE A 81 12.32 -7.83 -5.95
C ILE A 81 13.01 -6.61 -5.33
N ILE A 82 13.48 -5.72 -6.20
CA ILE A 82 14.01 -4.43 -5.79
C ILE A 82 12.83 -3.51 -5.48
N ILE A 83 12.73 -3.11 -4.22
CA ILE A 83 11.73 -2.14 -3.78
C ILE A 83 12.25 -0.75 -4.14
N PRO A 84 11.47 0.08 -4.87
CA PRO A 84 11.91 1.42 -5.19
C PRO A 84 12.07 2.25 -3.92
N PRO A 85 12.99 3.22 -3.92
CA PRO A 85 13.19 4.08 -2.77
C PRO A 85 11.94 4.90 -2.45
N VAL A 86 11.71 5.15 -1.16
CA VAL A 86 10.46 5.77 -0.67
C VAL A 86 10.25 7.17 -1.24
N TYR A 87 11.32 7.92 -1.52
CA TYR A 87 11.23 9.26 -2.11
C TYR A 87 10.74 9.27 -3.57
N GLU A 88 10.85 8.17 -4.31
CA GLU A 88 10.25 8.03 -5.65
C GLU A 88 8.75 7.73 -5.55
N ILE A 89 8.33 7.03 -4.49
CA ILE A 89 6.93 6.65 -4.27
C ILE A 89 6.13 7.79 -3.63
N TYR A 90 6.74 8.51 -2.67
CA TYR A 90 6.13 9.61 -1.90
C TYR A 90 6.97 10.88 -1.95
N PRO A 91 7.10 11.54 -3.11
CA PRO A 91 7.93 12.73 -3.24
C PRO A 91 7.50 13.87 -2.30
N HIS A 92 6.20 14.01 -2.02
CA HIS A 92 5.66 15.02 -1.11
C HIS A 92 6.20 14.97 0.33
N LEU A 93 6.79 13.84 0.74
CA LEU A 93 7.37 13.69 2.09
C LEU A 93 8.86 14.04 2.15
N PHE A 94 9.52 14.21 1.00
CA PHE A 94 10.98 14.36 0.91
C PHE A 94 11.43 15.64 0.20
N PHE A 95 10.56 16.26 -0.61
CA PHE A 95 10.86 17.49 -1.34
C PHE A 95 10.02 18.65 -0.83
N ASP A 96 10.62 19.84 -0.83
CA ASP A 96 9.94 21.07 -0.48
C ASP A 96 8.76 21.34 -1.41
N ASN A 97 7.74 22.00 -0.86
CA ASN A 97 6.55 22.33 -1.62
C ASN A 97 6.87 23.18 -2.85
N THR A 98 7.90 24.04 -2.81
CA THR A 98 8.34 24.86 -3.96
C THR A 98 8.72 23.99 -5.17
N ILE A 99 9.47 22.91 -4.95
CA ILE A 99 9.88 21.96 -5.98
C ILE A 99 8.68 21.17 -6.50
N ILE A 100 7.80 20.72 -5.60
CA ILE A 100 6.58 19.98 -5.96
C ILE A 100 5.64 20.85 -6.82
N GLN A 101 5.44 22.12 -6.45
CA GLN A 101 4.60 23.04 -7.22
C GLN A 101 5.19 23.31 -8.61
N GLU A 102 6.51 23.45 -8.72
CA GLU A 102 7.16 23.63 -10.03
C GLU A 102 7.00 22.39 -10.92
N ALA A 103 7.15 21.18 -10.36
CA ALA A 103 6.89 19.95 -11.09
C ALA A 103 5.43 19.86 -11.59
N TYR A 104 4.47 20.30 -10.78
CA TYR A 104 3.07 20.39 -11.21
C TYR A 104 2.85 21.43 -12.30
N ARG A 105 3.49 22.59 -12.21
CA ARG A 105 3.42 23.65 -13.23
C ARG A 105 3.91 23.13 -14.58
N ILE A 106 5.06 22.46 -14.61
CA ILE A 106 5.61 21.86 -15.84
C ILE A 106 4.65 20.82 -16.42
N LYS A 107 4.09 19.94 -15.57
CA LYS A 107 3.12 18.91 -15.99
C LYS A 107 1.82 19.48 -16.57
N MET A 108 1.40 20.70 -16.18
CA MET A 108 0.19 21.33 -16.72
C MET A 108 0.43 22.00 -18.08
N ILE A 109 1.69 22.32 -18.41
CA ILE A 109 2.07 23.01 -19.65
C ILE A 109 2.41 22.02 -20.77
N GLN A 110 2.90 20.83 -20.41
CA GLN A 110 3.12 19.70 -21.33
C GLN A 110 1.84 18.89 -21.55
#